data_AF-A0A645H5I4-F1
#
_entry.id   AF-A0A645H5I4-F1
#
_cell.length_a   1.000
_cell.length_b   1.000
_cell.length_c   1.000
_cell.angle_alpha   90.00
_cell.angle_beta   90.00
_cell.angle_gamma   90.00
#
_symmetry.space_group_name_H-M   'P 1'
#
loop_
_entity.id
_entity.type
_entity.pdbx_description
1 polymer ?
#
loop_
_entity_poly.entity_id
_entity_poly.type
_entity_poly.pdbx_seq_one_letter_code
_entity_poly.pdbx_strand_id
1 'polypeptide(L)'
;MVFSGGALFWHSRFGGMNDDLLKNEMAFYASQGFQAGQFLKKLEPGRQLLLMVDPDFQRNENIKQLAYAMIEGYGSNDIQLDTIQLPTELTEMPMPLYMSMTAEDFDKVADRYPDAAFVISTIGLPTDVEKLKILKNENGPKILLLGLPSGPIPGLVELIAADKIAAVVFSNPKARYDVPAPRSQNEAFDIRYVLVTKDNLEEYRNLFTN
;
A
#
# COMPACT_ATOMS: atom_id res chain seq x y z
N MET A 1 12.29 -11.63 -6.03
CA MET A 1 11.47 -12.73 -6.57
C MET A 1 10.59 -12.10 -7.63
N VAL A 2 10.88 -12.33 -8.91
CA VAL A 2 10.05 -11.80 -10.02
C VAL A 2 8.82 -12.68 -10.12
N PHE A 3 7.61 -12.12 -10.02
CA PHE A 3 6.38 -12.85 -10.33
C PHE A 3 6.26 -12.98 -11.86
N SER A 4 7.16 -13.76 -12.47
CA SER A 4 7.01 -14.17 -13.87
C SER A 4 5.91 -15.22 -13.96
N GLY A 5 5.02 -15.01 -14.92
CA GLY A 5 3.72 -15.67 -15.02
C GLY A 5 3.77 -17.19 -14.91
N GLY A 6 3.14 -17.71 -13.87
CA GLY A 6 2.64 -19.07 -13.79
C GLY A 6 1.21 -18.99 -13.28
N ALA A 7 0.25 -19.32 -14.13
CA ALA A 7 -1.14 -19.49 -13.73
C ALA A 7 -1.22 -20.52 -12.58
N LEU A 8 -1.49 -20.05 -11.37
CA LEU A 8 -1.60 -20.88 -10.18
C LEU A 8 -3.09 -21.01 -9.82
N PHE A 9 -3.73 -22.01 -10.42
CA PHE A 9 -5.03 -22.51 -9.97
C PHE A 9 -4.83 -23.33 -8.69
N TRP A 10 -5.38 -22.87 -7.56
CA TRP A 10 -5.54 -23.71 -6.37
C TRP A 10 -7.02 -23.72 -5.93
N HIS A 11 -7.57 -24.92 -5.87
CA HIS A 11 -8.89 -25.19 -5.29
C HIS A 11 -8.85 -24.96 -3.78
N SER A 12 -9.82 -24.18 -3.29
CA SER A 12 -10.07 -23.98 -1.87
C SER A 12 -10.76 -25.20 -1.26
N ARG A 13 -10.15 -25.76 -0.21
CA ARG A 13 -10.83 -26.63 0.76
C ARG A 13 -10.43 -26.14 2.16
N PHE A 14 -11.30 -26.40 3.14
CA PHE A 14 -11.26 -25.96 4.56
C PHE A 14 -11.97 -24.61 4.83
N GLY A 15 -12.84 -24.43 5.83
CA GLY A 15 -13.55 -25.33 6.75
C GLY A 15 -13.70 -24.73 8.17
N GLY A 16 -14.67 -23.84 8.44
CA GLY A 16 -15.13 -23.44 9.79
C GLY A 16 -15.46 -21.94 9.95
N MET A 17 -16.42 -21.55 10.82
CA MET A 17 -16.92 -20.16 11.00
C MET A 17 -15.85 -19.05 11.12
N ASN A 18 -14.66 -19.37 11.61
CA ASN A 18 -13.52 -18.44 11.65
C ASN A 18 -12.92 -18.15 10.27
N ASP A 19 -12.98 -19.11 9.35
CA ASP A 19 -12.48 -18.94 7.99
C ASP A 19 -13.33 -17.97 7.20
N ASP A 20 -14.65 -17.93 7.44
CA ASP A 20 -15.55 -17.05 6.72
C ASP A 20 -15.37 -15.60 7.17
N LEU A 21 -15.18 -15.36 8.48
CA LEU A 21 -14.83 -14.03 9.00
C LEU A 21 -13.44 -13.59 8.51
N LEU A 22 -12.45 -14.47 8.55
CA LEU A 22 -11.11 -14.15 8.05
C LEU A 22 -11.11 -13.86 6.54
N LYS A 23 -11.85 -14.64 5.74
CA LYS A 23 -12.04 -14.38 4.30
C LYS A 23 -12.75 -13.05 4.06
N ASN A 24 -13.72 -12.72 4.91
CA ASN A 24 -14.45 -11.46 4.85
C ASN A 24 -13.49 -10.27 5.05
N GLU A 25 -12.73 -10.29 6.14
CA GLU A 25 -11.74 -9.26 6.45
C GLU A 25 -10.65 -9.17 5.38
N MET A 26 -10.21 -10.32 4.86
CA MET A 26 -9.26 -10.40 3.76
C MET A 26 -9.78 -9.72 2.47
N ALA A 27 -11.05 -9.95 2.11
CA ALA A 27 -11.64 -9.35 0.91
C ALA A 27 -11.68 -7.81 1.01
N PHE A 28 -12.02 -7.29 2.19
CA PHE A 28 -11.90 -5.85 2.45
C PHE A 28 -10.45 -5.38 2.38
N TYR A 29 -9.52 -6.05 3.06
CA TYR A 29 -8.11 -5.66 3.04
C TYR A 29 -7.53 -5.63 1.62
N ALA A 30 -7.78 -6.67 0.81
CA ALA A 30 -7.30 -6.80 -0.56
C ALA A 30 -7.91 -5.76 -1.50
N SER A 31 -9.13 -5.29 -1.25
CA SER A 31 -9.79 -4.25 -2.07
C SER A 31 -8.99 -2.95 -2.17
N GLN A 32 -8.15 -2.65 -1.17
CA GLN A 32 -7.22 -1.52 -1.19
C GLN A 32 -6.20 -1.65 -2.33
N GLY A 33 -5.65 -2.85 -2.52
CA GLY A 33 -4.74 -3.16 -3.62
C GLY A 33 -5.41 -2.96 -4.97
N PHE A 34 -6.63 -3.48 -5.13
CA PHE A 34 -7.41 -3.35 -6.38
C PHE A 34 -7.69 -1.90 -6.76
N GLN A 35 -8.16 -1.09 -5.82
CA GLN A 35 -8.46 0.33 -6.07
C GLN A 35 -7.20 1.15 -6.32
N ALA A 36 -6.12 0.90 -5.57
CA ALA A 36 -4.83 1.51 -5.87
C ALA A 36 -4.33 1.13 -7.26
N GLY A 37 -4.42 -0.16 -7.64
CA GLY A 37 -4.06 -0.62 -8.98
C GLY A 37 -4.85 0.11 -10.07
N GLN A 38 -6.17 0.23 -9.93
CA GLN A 38 -7.00 0.97 -10.89
C GLN A 38 -6.65 2.46 -10.97
N PHE A 39 -6.36 3.08 -9.83
CA PHE A 39 -5.91 4.47 -9.79
C PHE A 39 -4.58 4.65 -10.53
N LEU A 40 -3.58 3.83 -10.21
CA LEU A 40 -2.25 3.89 -10.83
C LEU A 40 -2.28 3.59 -12.33
N LYS A 41 -3.18 2.69 -12.77
CA LYS A 41 -3.40 2.39 -14.19
C LYS A 41 -3.84 3.63 -14.99
N LYS A 42 -4.63 4.51 -14.38
CA LYS A 42 -5.09 5.76 -15.03
C LYS A 42 -3.96 6.78 -15.17
N LEU A 43 -2.99 6.76 -14.25
CA LEU A 43 -1.87 7.70 -14.23
C LEU A 43 -0.72 7.23 -15.15
N GLU A 44 -0.24 6.00 -14.96
CA GLU A 44 0.90 5.45 -15.68
C GLU A 44 0.62 3.99 -16.07
N PRO A 45 -0.15 3.73 -17.15
CA PRO A 45 -0.48 2.38 -17.55
C PRO A 45 0.76 1.61 -18.03
N GLY A 46 0.94 0.38 -17.51
CA GLY A 46 1.96 -0.56 -17.99
C GLY A 46 3.40 -0.25 -17.59
N ARG A 47 3.63 0.72 -16.70
CA ARG A 47 4.93 0.97 -16.09
C ARG A 47 5.14 0.10 -14.85
N GLN A 48 6.40 -0.10 -14.48
CA GLN A 48 6.72 -0.87 -13.28
C GLN A 48 6.18 -0.18 -12.01
N LEU A 49 5.65 -0.99 -11.10
CA LEU A 49 5.29 -0.57 -9.75
C LEU A 49 6.22 -1.26 -8.73
N LEU A 50 6.57 -0.57 -7.65
CA LEU A 50 7.26 -1.14 -6.50
C LEU A 50 6.33 -1.15 -5.29
N LEU A 51 5.95 -2.33 -4.80
CA LEU A 51 5.21 -2.52 -3.56
C LEU A 51 6.17 -2.85 -2.41
N MET A 52 6.41 -1.86 -1.55
CA MET A 52 7.21 -1.99 -0.33
C MET A 52 6.36 -2.47 0.84
N VAL A 53 6.78 -3.59 1.45
CA VAL A 53 6.01 -4.34 2.47
C VAL A 53 6.88 -4.74 3.65
N ASP A 54 6.29 -5.06 4.80
CA ASP A 54 7.04 -5.48 6.00
C ASP A 54 7.94 -6.72 5.76
N PRO A 55 9.03 -6.87 6.53
CA PRO A 55 9.81 -8.10 6.58
C PRO A 55 8.89 -9.28 6.90
N ASP A 56 9.15 -10.45 6.30
CA ASP A 56 8.30 -11.66 6.36
C ASP A 56 7.01 -11.65 5.53
N PHE A 57 6.83 -10.70 4.62
CA PHE A 57 5.69 -10.67 3.68
C PHE A 57 5.46 -12.00 2.92
N GLN A 58 6.51 -12.80 2.69
CA GLN A 58 6.41 -14.10 2.03
C GLN A 58 5.51 -15.10 2.77
N ARG A 59 5.33 -14.92 4.09
CA ARG A 59 4.45 -15.73 4.93
C ARG A 59 3.12 -15.04 5.24
N ASN A 60 2.96 -13.77 4.83
CA ASN A 60 1.80 -12.96 5.13
C ASN A 60 0.76 -13.08 4.01
N GLU A 61 -0.28 -13.88 4.23
CA GLU A 61 -1.36 -14.06 3.25
C GLU A 61 -2.12 -12.76 2.95
N ASN A 62 -2.23 -11.83 3.90
CA ASN A 62 -2.86 -10.53 3.66
C ASN A 62 -2.11 -9.75 2.58
N ILE A 63 -0.78 -9.68 2.70
CA ILE A 63 0.06 -8.97 1.73
C ILE A 63 0.03 -9.64 0.35
N LYS A 64 -0.04 -10.98 0.30
CA LYS A 64 -0.18 -11.69 -0.98
C LYS A 64 -1.50 -11.34 -1.66
N GLN A 65 -2.62 -11.38 -0.93
CA GLN A 65 -3.94 -11.06 -1.49
C GLN A 65 -4.04 -9.58 -1.91
N LEU A 66 -3.48 -8.66 -1.12
CA LEU A 66 -3.30 -7.25 -1.45
C LEU A 66 -2.54 -7.09 -2.77
N ALA A 67 -1.40 -7.76 -2.93
CA ALA A 67 -0.59 -7.69 -4.14
C ALA A 67 -1.31 -8.29 -5.36
N TYR A 68 -2.00 -9.43 -5.21
CA TYR A 68 -2.80 -10.02 -6.29
C TYR A 68 -3.94 -9.12 -6.73
N ALA A 69 -4.68 -8.54 -5.78
CA ALA A 69 -5.73 -7.59 -6.07
C ALA A 69 -5.18 -6.34 -6.78
N MET A 70 -3.99 -5.88 -6.41
CA MET A 70 -3.31 -4.78 -7.10
C MET A 70 -2.93 -5.14 -8.54
N ILE A 71 -2.36 -6.33 -8.78
CA ILE A 71 -2.08 -6.83 -10.14
C ILE A 71 -3.36 -6.84 -10.98
N GLU A 72 -4.47 -7.33 -10.42
CA GLU A 72 -5.77 -7.36 -11.09
C GLU A 72 -6.28 -5.95 -11.43
N GLY A 73 -6.27 -5.03 -10.46
CA GLY A 73 -6.72 -3.65 -10.65
C GLY A 73 -5.84 -2.86 -11.62
N TYR A 74 -4.52 -3.06 -11.55
CA TYR A 74 -3.55 -2.42 -12.43
C TYR A 74 -3.61 -2.98 -13.86
N GLY A 75 -3.91 -4.28 -13.99
CA GLY A 75 -3.96 -4.98 -15.27
C GLY A 75 -2.59 -5.31 -15.84
N SER A 76 -1.55 -5.34 -15.00
CA SER A 76 -0.19 -5.75 -15.32
C SER A 76 0.44 -6.45 -14.12
N ASN A 77 1.28 -7.45 -14.38
CA ASN A 77 2.06 -8.17 -13.37
C ASN A 77 3.47 -7.58 -13.16
N ASP A 78 3.80 -6.44 -13.77
CA ASP A 78 5.06 -5.72 -13.51
C ASP A 78 4.99 -4.93 -12.20
N ILE A 79 4.78 -5.68 -11.11
CA ILE A 79 4.74 -5.19 -9.74
C ILE A 79 5.82 -5.94 -8.96
N GLN A 80 6.84 -5.20 -8.53
CA GLN A 80 7.95 -5.73 -7.75
C GLN A 80 7.59 -5.65 -6.27
N LEU A 81 7.81 -6.74 -5.53
CA LEU A 81 7.65 -6.76 -4.07
C LEU A 81 9.04 -6.75 -3.44
N ASP A 82 9.27 -5.78 -2.56
CA ASP A 82 10.52 -5.66 -1.83
C ASP A 82 10.27 -5.09 -0.42
N THR A 83 11.29 -5.12 0.42
CA THR A 83 11.23 -4.68 1.81
C THR A 83 12.47 -3.93 2.23
N ILE A 84 12.37 -3.23 3.35
CA ILE A 84 13.47 -2.54 3.99
C ILE A 84 14.25 -3.53 4.85
N GLN A 85 15.56 -3.54 4.67
CA GLN A 85 16.47 -4.34 5.49
C GLN A 85 17.08 -3.42 6.55
N LEU A 86 16.68 -3.63 7.80
CA LEU A 86 17.28 -2.94 8.93
C LEU A 86 18.55 -3.66 9.40
N PRO A 87 19.49 -2.95 10.05
CA PRO A 87 20.55 -3.56 10.83
C PRO A 87 19.99 -4.57 11.84
N THR A 88 20.71 -5.69 12.05
CA THR A 88 20.26 -6.80 12.92
C THR A 88 19.86 -6.32 14.31
N GLU A 89 20.57 -5.34 14.88
CA GLU A 89 20.31 -4.79 16.21
C GLU A 89 18.92 -4.14 16.33
N LEU A 90 18.39 -3.60 15.24
CA LEU A 90 17.06 -2.97 15.19
C LEU A 90 15.96 -3.98 14.86
N THR A 91 16.29 -5.11 14.23
CA THR A 91 15.32 -6.18 13.93
C THR A 91 14.86 -6.95 15.17
N GLU A 92 15.63 -6.91 16.26
CA GLU A 92 15.29 -7.58 17.52
C GLU A 92 14.35 -6.74 18.42
N MET A 93 14.07 -5.49 18.04
CA MET A 93 13.13 -4.63 18.76
C MET A 93 11.72 -4.73 18.16
N PRO A 94 10.66 -4.97 18.95
CA PRO A 94 9.29 -5.13 18.45
C PRO A 94 8.63 -3.78 18.12
N MET A 95 9.30 -2.96 17.31
CA MET A 95 8.81 -1.66 16.84
C MET A 95 8.27 -1.79 15.42
N PRO A 96 7.19 -1.08 15.06
CA PRO A 96 6.77 -0.98 13.67
C PRO A 96 7.90 -0.48 12.78
N LEU A 97 8.04 -1.06 11.57
CA LEU A 97 9.18 -0.78 10.69
C LEU A 97 9.32 0.73 10.36
N TYR A 98 8.21 1.45 10.20
CA TYR A 98 8.25 2.90 9.94
C TYR A 98 8.87 3.74 11.06
N MET A 99 8.86 3.23 12.30
CA MET A 99 9.50 3.91 13.43
C MET A 99 11.01 3.65 13.48
N SER A 100 11.48 2.55 12.88
CA SER A 100 12.88 2.13 12.91
C SER A 100 13.64 2.44 11.62
N MET A 101 12.96 2.54 10.48
CA MET A 101 13.59 2.84 9.20
C MET A 101 13.94 4.32 9.06
N THR A 102 15.03 4.60 8.35
CA THR A 102 15.42 5.96 7.97
C THR A 102 14.99 6.26 6.52
N ALA A 103 15.00 7.55 6.15
CA ALA A 103 14.87 7.97 4.75
C ALA A 103 15.92 7.30 3.84
N GLU A 104 17.14 7.08 4.32
CA GLU A 104 18.18 6.39 3.56
C GLU A 104 17.80 4.92 3.28
N ASP A 105 17.22 4.24 4.26
CA ASP A 105 16.79 2.84 4.09
C ASP A 105 15.64 2.71 3.09
N PHE A 106 14.70 3.65 3.11
CA PHE A 106 13.62 3.72 2.13
C PHE A 106 14.16 3.99 0.72
N ASP A 107 15.00 5.02 0.57
CA ASP A 107 15.60 5.37 -0.72
C ASP A 107 16.46 4.24 -1.28
N LYS A 108 17.21 3.49 -0.44
CA LYS A 108 17.98 2.32 -0.87
C LYS A 108 17.13 1.23 -1.52
N VAL A 109 15.87 1.08 -1.10
CA VAL A 109 14.94 0.14 -1.73
C VAL A 109 14.43 0.72 -3.04
N ALA A 110 14.02 1.99 -3.05
CA ALA A 110 13.54 2.67 -4.26
C ALA A 110 14.61 2.69 -5.37
N ASP A 111 15.87 2.95 -5.03
CA ASP A 111 17.02 3.02 -5.96
C ASP A 111 17.30 1.69 -6.68
N ARG A 112 16.81 0.54 -6.15
CA ARG A 112 16.89 -0.76 -6.85
C ARG A 112 15.93 -0.87 -8.03
N TYR A 113 14.92 0.00 -8.10
CA TYR A 113 13.85 -0.02 -9.10
C TYR A 113 13.73 1.35 -9.79
N PRO A 114 14.77 1.81 -10.50
CA PRO A 114 14.80 3.15 -11.10
C PRO A 114 13.72 3.37 -12.18
N ASP A 115 13.20 2.30 -12.77
CA ASP A 115 12.17 2.36 -13.80
C ASP A 115 10.74 2.44 -13.24
N ALA A 116 10.58 2.24 -11.93
CA ALA A 116 9.28 2.29 -11.28
C ALA A 116 8.64 3.67 -11.44
N ALA A 117 7.37 3.71 -11.84
CA ALA A 117 6.59 4.93 -11.88
C ALA A 117 6.08 5.33 -10.48
N PHE A 118 5.84 4.32 -9.64
CA PHE A 118 5.34 4.50 -8.28
C PHE A 118 6.02 3.57 -7.29
N VAL A 119 6.24 4.11 -6.09
CA VAL A 119 6.53 3.36 -4.88
C VAL A 119 5.27 3.31 -4.03
N ILE A 120 4.72 2.12 -3.83
CA ILE A 120 3.57 1.87 -2.99
C ILE A 120 4.06 1.32 -1.66
N SER A 121 3.80 2.00 -0.55
CA SER A 121 4.24 1.57 0.78
C SER A 121 3.04 1.13 1.63
N THR A 122 3.06 -0.13 2.09
CA THR A 122 2.20 -0.58 3.20
C THR A 122 2.87 -0.36 4.56
N ILE A 123 4.18 -0.07 4.55
CA ILE A 123 5.00 0.15 5.76
C ILE A 123 4.73 1.53 6.33
N GLY A 124 4.43 2.52 5.49
CA GLY A 124 4.36 3.94 5.85
C GLY A 124 5.57 4.73 5.35
N LEU A 125 5.86 5.86 6.01
CA LEU A 125 6.98 6.75 5.74
C LEU A 125 7.90 6.85 6.96
N PRO A 126 9.21 7.06 6.76
CA PRO A 126 10.15 7.21 7.87
C PRO A 126 9.86 8.50 8.65
N THR A 127 10.29 8.55 9.91
CA THR A 127 10.12 9.74 10.75
C THR A 127 10.88 10.96 10.24
N ASP A 128 11.97 10.76 9.49
CA ASP A 128 12.75 11.81 8.82
C ASP A 128 12.40 11.97 7.33
N VAL A 129 11.10 11.97 7.03
CA VAL A 129 10.49 12.09 5.69
C VAL A 129 11.09 13.23 4.86
N GLU A 130 11.48 14.34 5.47
CA GLU A 130 12.08 15.50 4.80
C GLU A 130 13.44 15.19 4.14
N LYS A 131 14.09 14.09 4.53
CA LYS A 131 15.37 13.67 3.98
C LYS A 131 15.22 12.81 2.71
N LEU A 132 14.05 12.21 2.47
CA LEU A 132 13.79 11.33 1.32
C LEU A 132 14.20 11.99 0.00
N LYS A 133 15.09 11.32 -0.73
CA LYS A 133 15.54 11.74 -2.06
C LYS A 133 14.41 11.62 -3.07
N ILE A 134 13.60 10.56 -2.97
CA ILE A 134 12.44 10.34 -3.85
C ILE A 134 11.47 11.54 -3.85
N LEU A 135 11.23 12.18 -2.71
CA LEU A 135 10.37 13.37 -2.63
C LEU A 135 11.00 14.62 -3.27
N LYS A 136 12.33 14.69 -3.31
CA LYS A 136 13.10 15.79 -3.92
C LYS A 136 13.26 15.64 -5.42
N ASN A 137 13.11 14.43 -5.96
CA ASN A 137 13.24 14.16 -7.39
C ASN A 137 11.90 14.39 -8.11
N GLU A 138 11.78 15.49 -8.86
CA GLU A 138 10.55 15.79 -9.62
C GLU A 138 10.25 14.81 -10.75
N ASN A 139 11.28 14.14 -11.29
CA ASN A 139 11.14 13.15 -12.34
C ASN A 139 11.17 11.71 -11.82
N GLY A 140 11.25 11.54 -10.49
CA GLY A 140 11.32 10.24 -9.83
C GLY A 140 9.95 9.60 -9.65
N PRO A 141 9.91 8.36 -9.14
CA PRO A 141 8.66 7.73 -8.77
C PRO A 141 7.90 8.55 -7.73
N LYS A 142 6.58 8.59 -7.85
CA LYS A 142 5.71 9.14 -6.82
C LYS A 142 5.38 8.08 -5.77
N ILE A 143 5.02 8.52 -4.57
CA ILE A 143 4.64 7.59 -3.49
C ILE A 143 3.12 7.42 -3.43
N LEU A 144 2.65 6.19 -3.20
CA LEU A 144 1.28 5.90 -2.75
C LEU A 144 1.35 5.16 -1.40
N LEU A 145 0.51 5.56 -0.45
CA LEU A 145 0.47 4.92 0.87
C LEU A 145 -0.79 4.04 1.02
N LEU A 146 -0.60 2.77 1.36
CA LEU A 146 -1.67 1.80 1.57
C LEU A 146 -1.83 1.49 3.05
N GLY A 147 -2.88 2.06 3.63
CA GLY A 147 -3.07 2.04 5.07
C GLY A 147 -2.04 2.95 5.74
N LEU A 148 -2.50 3.85 6.60
CA LEU A 148 -1.58 4.52 7.50
C LEU A 148 -1.32 3.59 8.68
N PRO A 149 -0.06 3.18 8.93
CA PRO A 149 0.27 2.49 10.15
C PRO A 149 0.24 3.52 11.28
N SER A 150 -0.92 3.61 11.93
CA SER A 150 -1.02 3.93 13.37
C SER A 150 -0.51 5.30 13.85
N GLY A 151 -0.37 6.32 12.99
CA GLY A 151 0.03 7.66 13.44
C GLY A 151 -0.07 8.76 12.38
N PRO A 152 -0.16 10.05 12.80
CA PRO A 152 -0.11 11.18 11.88
C PRO A 152 1.28 11.25 11.23
N ILE A 153 1.32 11.38 9.91
CA ILE A 153 2.55 11.68 9.16
C ILE A 153 2.64 13.20 9.05
N PRO A 154 3.62 13.85 9.72
CA PRO A 154 3.79 15.30 9.63
C PRO A 154 4.01 15.73 8.18
N GLY A 155 3.34 16.79 7.74
CA GLY A 155 3.49 17.33 6.39
C GLY A 155 2.77 16.54 5.28
N LEU A 156 1.99 15.50 5.62
CA LEU A 156 1.35 14.64 4.62
C LEU A 156 0.37 15.39 3.72
N VAL A 157 -0.40 16.33 4.28
CA VAL A 157 -1.34 17.17 3.51
C VAL A 157 -0.58 17.99 2.45
N GLU A 158 0.54 18.59 2.85
CA GLU A 158 1.39 19.37 1.97
C GLU A 158 2.03 18.50 0.88
N LEU A 159 2.46 17.28 1.21
CA LEU A 159 3.03 16.33 0.26
C LEU A 159 2.01 15.85 -0.78
N ILE A 160 0.74 15.66 -0.39
CA ILE A 160 -0.35 15.32 -1.32
C ILE A 160 -0.69 16.54 -2.20
N ALA A 161 -0.80 17.73 -1.60
CA ALA A 161 -1.09 18.97 -2.34
C ALA A 161 0.00 19.30 -3.38
N ALA A 162 1.26 18.99 -3.06
CA ALA A 162 2.42 19.13 -3.93
C ALA A 162 2.60 17.96 -4.92
N ASP A 163 1.68 16.99 -4.97
CA ASP A 163 1.72 15.84 -5.89
C ASP A 163 2.99 14.96 -5.75
N LYS A 164 3.62 15.01 -4.56
CA LYS A 164 4.74 14.14 -4.17
C LYS A 164 4.25 12.80 -3.62
N ILE A 165 3.08 12.81 -2.99
CA ILE A 165 2.30 11.62 -2.65
C ILE A 165 1.06 11.62 -3.54
N ALA A 166 0.99 10.65 -4.44
CA ALA A 166 -0.07 10.55 -5.45
C ALA A 166 -1.42 10.22 -4.80
N ALA A 167 -1.42 9.34 -3.80
CA ALA A 167 -2.60 9.00 -3.03
C ALA A 167 -2.28 8.36 -1.68
N VAL A 168 -3.25 8.39 -0.77
CA VAL A 168 -3.24 7.68 0.51
C VAL A 168 -4.58 6.98 0.70
N VAL A 169 -4.55 5.71 1.09
CA VAL A 169 -5.76 4.99 1.50
C VAL A 169 -5.99 5.19 2.99
N PHE A 170 -7.16 5.74 3.34
CA PHE A 170 -7.64 5.86 4.72
C PHE A 170 -8.86 4.99 4.96
N SER A 171 -9.14 4.68 6.23
CA SER A 171 -10.46 4.19 6.62
C SER A 171 -11.53 5.24 6.32
N ASN A 172 -12.63 4.81 5.74
CA ASN A 172 -13.79 5.66 5.49
C ASN A 172 -14.40 6.09 6.84
N PRO A 173 -14.68 7.38 7.11
CA PRO A 173 -15.42 7.81 8.31
C PRO A 173 -16.77 7.13 8.50
N LYS A 174 -17.38 6.65 7.41
CA LYS A 174 -18.64 5.93 7.37
C LYS A 174 -18.44 4.41 7.26
N ALA A 175 -17.25 3.92 7.59
CA ALA A 175 -16.90 2.51 7.43
C ALA A 175 -17.85 1.59 8.21
N ARG A 176 -18.25 0.48 7.58
CA ARG A 176 -19.03 -0.58 8.23
C ARG A 176 -18.19 -1.85 8.35
N TYR A 177 -18.07 -2.35 9.58
CA TYR A 177 -17.26 -3.53 9.90
C TYR A 177 -18.10 -4.78 10.17
N ASP A 178 -19.40 -4.60 10.45
CA ASP A 178 -20.39 -5.63 10.75
C ASP A 178 -21.14 -6.15 9.51
N VAL A 179 -20.58 -5.93 8.32
CA VAL A 179 -21.18 -6.33 7.03
C VAL A 179 -20.31 -7.34 6.28
N PRO A 180 -20.93 -8.27 5.53
CA PRO A 180 -20.18 -9.14 4.65
C PRO A 180 -19.57 -8.34 3.49
N ALA A 181 -18.39 -8.75 3.05
CA ALA A 181 -17.69 -8.22 1.90
C ALA A 181 -18.51 -8.54 0.64
N PRO A 182 -18.82 -7.52 -0.18
CA PRO A 182 -19.46 -7.75 -1.46
C PRO A 182 -18.50 -8.48 -2.40
N ARG A 183 -19.05 -9.07 -3.47
CA ARG A 183 -18.23 -9.71 -4.52
C ARG A 183 -17.40 -8.69 -5.32
N SER A 184 -17.90 -7.47 -5.44
CA SER A 184 -17.22 -6.38 -6.13
C SER A 184 -16.13 -5.80 -5.22
N GLN A 185 -14.89 -5.83 -5.67
CA GLN A 185 -13.76 -5.24 -4.93
C GLN A 185 -13.92 -3.72 -4.80
N ASN A 186 -14.51 -3.06 -5.80
CA ASN A 186 -14.81 -1.62 -5.71
C ASN A 186 -15.80 -1.33 -4.59
N GLU A 187 -16.90 -2.09 -4.52
CA GLU A 187 -17.89 -1.92 -3.45
C GLU A 187 -17.29 -2.26 -2.08
N ALA A 188 -16.44 -3.30 -2.00
CA ALA A 188 -15.76 -3.65 -0.76
C ALA A 188 -14.88 -2.49 -0.28
N PHE A 189 -14.14 -1.86 -1.19
CA PHE A 189 -13.33 -0.70 -0.88
C PHE A 189 -14.20 0.46 -0.38
N ASP A 190 -15.22 0.86 -1.13
CA ASP A 190 -16.05 2.03 -0.81
C ASP A 190 -16.75 1.91 0.55
N ILE A 191 -17.04 0.67 0.99
CA ILE A 191 -17.63 0.40 2.30
C ILE A 191 -16.66 0.73 3.44
N ARG A 192 -15.34 0.54 3.29
CA ARG A 192 -14.38 0.64 4.42
C ARG A 192 -13.27 1.65 4.24
N TYR A 193 -13.03 2.10 3.03
CA TYR A 193 -11.87 2.91 2.69
C TYR A 193 -12.25 4.08 1.80
N VAL A 194 -11.35 5.06 1.76
CA VAL A 194 -11.35 6.15 0.81
C VAL A 194 -9.94 6.32 0.27
N LEU A 195 -9.83 6.60 -1.02
CA LEU A 195 -8.56 6.97 -1.65
C LEU A 195 -8.49 8.50 -1.68
N VAL A 196 -7.63 9.06 -0.82
CA VAL A 196 -7.40 10.50 -0.77
C VAL A 196 -6.28 10.86 -1.73
N THR A 197 -6.54 11.84 -2.58
CA THR A 197 -5.66 12.37 -3.61
C THR A 197 -5.68 13.90 -3.52
N LYS A 198 -4.91 14.58 -4.37
CA LYS A 198 -4.96 16.05 -4.46
C LYS A 198 -6.37 16.58 -4.78
N ASP A 199 -7.17 15.83 -5.55
CA ASP A 199 -8.46 16.31 -6.07
C ASP A 199 -9.56 16.34 -5.00
N ASN A 200 -9.47 15.46 -3.99
CA ASN A 200 -10.44 15.37 -2.89
C ASN A 200 -9.80 15.66 -1.51
N LEU A 201 -8.58 16.22 -1.49
CA LEU A 201 -7.84 16.48 -0.26
C LEU A 201 -8.62 17.35 0.73
N GLU A 202 -9.27 18.41 0.25
CA GLU A 202 -10.07 19.31 1.12
C GLU A 202 -11.32 18.62 1.68
N GLU A 203 -11.95 17.71 0.92
CA GLU A 203 -13.11 16.93 1.40
C GLU A 203 -12.72 16.04 2.59
N TYR A 204 -11.51 15.47 2.54
CA TYR A 204 -11.01 14.51 3.53
C TYR A 204 -10.00 15.11 4.50
N ARG A 205 -9.90 16.44 4.59
CA ARG A 205 -8.86 17.12 5.39
C ARG A 205 -8.89 16.74 6.88
N ASN A 206 -10.08 16.46 7.42
CA ASN A 206 -10.25 16.05 8.81
C ASN A 206 -9.62 14.69 9.13
N LEU A 207 -9.29 13.86 8.12
CA LEU A 207 -8.59 12.59 8.33
C LEU A 207 -7.12 12.77 8.75
N PHE A 208 -6.57 13.97 8.56
CA PHE A 208 -5.16 14.28 8.84
C PHE A 208 -4.95 15.00 10.18
N THR A 209 -6.02 15.48 10.80
CA THR A 209 -5.99 16.20 12.07
C THR A 209 -6.40 15.26 13.19
N ASN A 210 -5.43 14.75 13.95
CA ASN A 210 -5.64 14.19 15.29
C ASN A 210 -5.28 15.24 16.34
#